data_AF-A0A1Z4KQA7-F1
#
_entry.id   AF-A0A1Z4KQA7-F1
#
_cell.length_a   1.000
_cell.length_b   1.000
_cell.length_c   1.000
_cell.angle_alpha   90.00
_cell.angle_beta   90.00
_cell.angle_gamma   90.00
#
_symmetry.space_group_name_H-M   'P 1'
#
loop_
_entity.id
_entity.type
_entity.pdbx_description
1 polymer ?
#
loop_
_entity_poly.entity_id
_entity_poly.type
_entity_poly.pdbx_seq_one_letter_code
_entity_poly.pdbx_strand_id
1 'polypeptide(L)'
;MRQTKKIHSLGLMFPLLIGVFSCASVNVSEWKDGNISFGRNITPIRNIKSTQDQQAKVYIQGQVEKQVPLLQRWVYKINDSTGTIWVLTKQNNLKPGESVVFKGKVQYKSIPIAGEEFGELYLVEE
;
A
#
# COMPACT_ATOMS: atom_id res chain seq x y z
N MET A 1 41.56 -67.70 30.92
CA MET A 1 41.17 -68.32 29.63
C MET A 1 40.31 -67.35 28.85
N ARG A 2 40.65 -67.10 27.58
CA ARG A 2 39.83 -66.42 26.57
C ARG A 2 38.57 -67.24 26.26
N GLN A 3 37.41 -66.58 26.10
CA GLN A 3 36.37 -66.89 25.12
C GLN A 3 35.45 -65.64 25.04
N THR A 4 35.56 -64.78 24.02
CA THR A 4 34.93 -64.78 22.69
C THR A 4 33.55 -64.10 22.62
N LYS A 5 33.44 -63.22 21.61
CA LYS A 5 32.33 -62.33 21.25
C LYS A 5 31.01 -63.07 21.05
N LYS A 6 29.89 -62.39 21.35
CA LYS A 6 28.68 -62.43 20.53
C LYS A 6 28.05 -61.03 20.46
N ILE A 7 28.31 -60.36 19.35
CA ILE A 7 27.66 -59.11 18.93
C ILE A 7 26.32 -59.53 18.34
N HIS A 8 25.23 -59.26 19.05
CA HIS A 8 23.89 -59.43 18.50
C HIS A 8 23.43 -58.09 17.94
N SER A 9 23.55 -57.99 16.61
CA SER A 9 22.84 -57.06 15.74
C SER A 9 21.35 -57.09 16.07
N LEU A 10 20.84 -56.04 16.71
CA LEU A 10 19.41 -55.73 16.71
C LEU A 10 19.25 -54.31 16.16
N GLY A 11 19.17 -54.25 14.84
CA GLY A 11 18.79 -53.05 14.12
C GLY A 11 17.30 -52.77 14.25
N LEU A 12 16.95 -51.53 13.90
CA LEU A 12 15.60 -50.98 13.70
C LEU A 12 14.73 -50.85 14.95
N MET A 13 14.57 -49.61 15.42
CA MET A 13 13.39 -48.78 15.10
C MET A 13 13.40 -47.54 16.00
N PHE A 14 13.96 -46.43 15.52
CA PHE A 14 13.75 -45.12 16.13
C PHE A 14 12.83 -44.35 15.17
N PRO A 15 11.49 -44.39 15.35
CA PRO A 15 10.66 -43.46 14.63
C PRO A 15 10.95 -42.08 15.23
N LEU A 16 11.66 -41.26 14.45
CA LEU A 16 11.68 -39.81 14.62
C LEU A 16 10.23 -39.36 14.79
N LEU A 17 9.90 -38.84 15.98
CA LEU A 17 8.74 -38.00 16.19
C LEU A 17 8.94 -36.73 15.36
N ILE A 18 8.69 -36.84 14.05
CA ILE A 18 8.46 -35.70 13.18
C ILE A 18 7.15 -35.13 13.68
N GLY A 19 7.26 -34.10 14.52
CA GLY A 19 6.15 -33.25 14.88
C GLY A 19 5.48 -32.79 13.61
N VAL A 20 4.27 -33.29 13.37
CA VAL A 20 3.35 -32.70 12.42
C VAL A 20 3.03 -31.31 12.95
N PHE A 21 3.80 -30.31 12.51
CA PHE A 21 3.33 -28.94 12.48
C PHE A 21 2.15 -28.95 11.51
N SER A 22 0.97 -29.15 12.09
CA SER A 22 -0.31 -28.86 11.48
C SER A 22 -0.23 -27.42 11.00
N CYS A 23 -0.09 -27.22 9.68
CA CYS A 23 -0.62 -26.02 9.05
C CYS A 23 -2.12 -26.03 9.33
N ALA A 24 -2.51 -25.46 10.47
CA ALA A 24 -3.84 -24.90 10.58
C ALA A 24 -4.01 -24.02 9.34
N SER A 25 -5.08 -24.27 8.60
CA SER A 25 -5.50 -23.37 7.54
C SER A 25 -5.53 -21.98 8.15
N VAL A 26 -4.55 -21.15 7.76
CA VAL A 26 -4.59 -19.74 8.04
C VAL A 26 -5.80 -19.27 7.26
N ASN A 27 -6.94 -19.16 7.94
CA ASN A 27 -8.06 -18.40 7.44
C ASN A 27 -7.55 -16.96 7.35
N VAL A 28 -6.91 -16.66 6.22
CA VAL A 28 -6.69 -15.31 5.71
C VAL A 28 -8.08 -14.74 5.47
N SER A 29 -8.68 -14.34 6.59
CA SER A 29 -9.98 -13.73 6.67
C SER A 29 -9.88 -12.48 5.82
N GLU A 30 -10.62 -12.46 4.70
CA GLU A 30 -10.94 -11.25 3.96
C GLU A 30 -9.76 -10.29 3.77
N TRP A 31 -8.73 -10.73 3.03
CA TRP A 31 -7.94 -9.76 2.28
C TRP A 31 -8.83 -9.24 1.13
N LYS A 32 -9.69 -8.29 1.48
CA LYS A 32 -10.22 -7.34 0.51
C LYS A 32 -9.00 -6.53 0.09
N ASP A 33 -8.29 -7.00 -0.92
CA ASP A 33 -7.02 -6.46 -1.40
C ASP A 33 -7.18 -5.00 -1.82
N GLY A 34 -7.07 -4.11 -0.84
CA GLY A 34 -6.73 -2.72 -1.04
C GLY A 34 -5.30 -2.68 -1.58
N ASN A 35 -5.17 -2.83 -2.89
CA ASN A 35 -4.08 -2.36 -3.74
C ASN A 35 -2.70 -2.33 -3.06
N ILE A 36 -2.18 -3.49 -2.65
CA ILE A 36 -0.91 -3.55 -1.95
C ILE A 36 0.20 -3.10 -2.92
N SER A 37 0.96 -2.07 -2.53
CA SER A 37 1.89 -1.30 -3.36
C SER A 37 3.28 -1.94 -3.51
N PHE A 38 3.36 -3.27 -3.62
CA PHE A 38 4.64 -3.98 -3.74
C PHE A 38 5.41 -3.52 -5.00
N GLY A 39 6.61 -2.97 -4.81
CA GLY A 39 7.52 -2.56 -5.89
C GLY A 39 7.32 -1.13 -6.43
N ARG A 40 6.39 -0.33 -5.90
CA ARG A 40 6.22 1.08 -6.31
C ARG A 40 6.92 2.03 -5.33
N ASN A 41 7.65 3.01 -5.85
CA ASN A 41 8.22 4.08 -5.03
C ASN A 41 7.12 5.08 -4.66
N ILE A 42 6.52 4.88 -3.48
CA ILE A 42 5.50 5.76 -2.93
C ILE A 42 6.14 7.06 -2.45
N THR A 43 5.69 8.18 -2.99
CA THR A 43 6.10 9.52 -2.58
C THR A 43 5.21 9.97 -1.40
N PRO A 44 5.79 10.27 -0.22
CA PRO A 44 5.02 10.86 0.88
C PRO A 44 4.41 12.18 0.44
N ILE A 45 3.14 12.44 0.80
CA ILE A 45 2.40 13.62 0.34
C ILE A 45 3.15 14.93 0.62
N ARG A 46 3.75 15.08 1.80
CA ARG A 46 4.54 16.29 2.15
C ARG A 46 5.75 16.54 1.24
N ASN A 47 6.26 15.48 0.60
CA ASN A 47 7.46 15.55 -0.26
C ASN A 47 7.10 15.90 -1.70
N ILE A 48 5.80 15.98 -2.04
CA ILE A 48 5.35 16.41 -3.35
C ILE A 48 5.64 17.92 -3.47
N LYS A 49 6.54 18.27 -4.38
CA LYS A 49 6.93 19.65 -4.64
C LYS A 49 6.29 20.14 -5.93
N SER A 50 5.99 21.44 -5.97
CA SER A 50 5.70 22.15 -7.22
C SER A 50 7.02 22.31 -7.99
N THR A 51 7.52 21.24 -8.60
CA THR A 51 8.68 21.35 -9.50
C THR A 51 8.24 21.93 -10.84
N GLN A 52 9.13 22.69 -11.47
CA GLN A 52 8.92 23.30 -12.79
C GLN A 52 8.62 22.26 -13.88
N ASP A 53 9.04 21.02 -13.68
CA ASP A 53 8.49 19.84 -14.35
C ASP A 53 7.09 19.50 -13.81
N GLN A 54 6.08 20.26 -14.24
CA GLN A 54 4.64 20.02 -14.03
C GLN A 54 4.15 18.69 -14.68
N GLN A 55 5.08 17.82 -15.07
CA GLN A 55 4.86 16.55 -15.75
C GLN A 55 5.26 15.32 -14.90
N ALA A 56 5.86 15.53 -13.73
CA ALA A 56 6.27 14.43 -12.86
C ALA A 56 5.06 13.60 -12.41
N LYS A 57 5.06 12.30 -12.76
CA LYS A 57 4.09 11.34 -12.26
C LYS A 57 4.59 10.76 -10.94
N VAL A 58 3.78 10.85 -9.91
CA VAL A 58 4.09 10.29 -8.59
C VAL A 58 3.10 9.18 -8.25
N TYR A 59 3.55 8.25 -7.42
CA TYR A 59 2.66 7.32 -6.73
C TYR A 59 2.45 7.83 -5.31
N ILE A 60 1.20 7.89 -4.87
CA ILE A 60 0.84 8.20 -3.48
C ILE A 60 0.01 7.06 -2.91
N GLN A 61 0.08 6.86 -1.60
CA GLN A 61 -0.76 5.92 -0.88
C GLN A 61 -1.31 6.60 0.36
N GLY A 62 -2.61 6.43 0.61
CA GLY A 62 -3.26 7.00 1.78
C GLY A 62 -4.68 6.51 1.94
N GLN A 63 -5.40 7.09 2.91
CA GLN A 63 -6.80 6.82 3.16
C GLN A 63 -7.67 7.92 2.58
N VAL A 64 -8.85 7.56 2.08
CA VAL A 64 -9.86 8.52 1.65
C VAL A 64 -10.42 9.24 2.88
N GLU A 65 -10.22 10.55 2.98
CA GLU A 65 -10.78 11.39 4.04
C GLU A 65 -12.14 11.96 3.61
N LYS A 66 -12.24 12.45 2.36
CA LYS A 66 -13.44 13.10 1.81
C LYS A 66 -13.66 12.74 0.35
N GLN A 67 -14.91 12.78 -0.07
CA GLN A 67 -15.33 12.56 -1.46
C GLN A 67 -16.15 13.76 -1.95
N VAL A 68 -15.88 14.19 -3.18
CA VAL A 68 -16.62 15.25 -3.86
C VAL A 68 -16.98 14.75 -5.27
N PRO A 69 -18.25 14.37 -5.51
CA PRO A 69 -18.69 13.99 -6.85
C PRO A 69 -18.75 15.21 -7.76
N LEU A 70 -18.21 15.08 -8.98
CA LEU A 70 -18.36 16.04 -10.07
C LEU A 70 -19.21 15.42 -11.19
N LEU A 71 -19.55 16.19 -12.22
CA LEU A 71 -20.42 15.73 -13.33
C LEU A 71 -19.90 14.47 -14.04
N GLN A 72 -18.59 14.34 -14.25
CA GLN A 72 -17.97 13.23 -15.00
C GLN A 72 -16.75 12.61 -14.29
N ARG A 73 -16.39 13.13 -13.12
CA ARG A 73 -15.17 12.79 -12.38
C ARG A 73 -15.45 12.84 -10.89
N TRP A 74 -14.49 12.38 -10.10
CA TRP A 74 -14.52 12.45 -8.66
C TRP A 74 -13.27 13.15 -8.16
N VAL A 75 -13.41 13.87 -7.06
CA VAL A 75 -12.31 14.43 -6.30
C VAL A 75 -12.32 13.81 -4.92
N TYR A 76 -11.20 13.18 -4.55
CA TYR A 76 -11.03 12.61 -3.22
C TYR A 76 -9.92 13.35 -2.48
N LYS A 77 -10.15 13.63 -1.20
CA LYS A 77 -9.08 14.09 -0.31
C LYS A 77 -8.40 12.84 0.24
N ILE A 78 -7.13 12.66 -0.10
CA ILE A 78 -6.33 11.52 0.35
C ILE A 78 -5.41 11.99 1.46
N ASN A 79 -5.37 11.24 2.54
CA ASN A 79 -4.58 11.52 3.74
C ASN A 79 -3.57 10.39 3.96
N ASP A 80 -2.29 10.74 4.11
CA ASP A 80 -1.25 9.85 4.60
C ASP A 80 -0.67 10.39 5.93
N SER A 81 0.28 9.68 6.52
CA SER A 81 0.90 10.12 7.80
C SER A 81 1.68 11.44 7.69
N THR A 82 1.86 11.97 6.48
CA THR A 82 2.67 13.16 6.20
C THR A 82 1.85 14.37 5.75
N GLY A 83 0.62 14.19 5.27
CA GLY A 83 -0.25 15.28 4.87
C GLY A 83 -1.48 14.82 4.09
N THR A 84 -2.12 15.79 3.44
CA THR A 84 -3.30 15.54 2.60
C THR A 84 -3.14 16.13 1.22
N ILE A 85 -3.72 15.49 0.21
CA ILE A 85 -3.74 15.98 -1.17
C ILE A 85 -5.09 15.66 -1.83
N TRP A 86 -5.55 16.55 -2.70
CA TRP A 86 -6.70 16.29 -3.55
C TRP A 86 -6.31 15.48 -4.78
N VAL A 87 -7.09 14.44 -5.08
CA VAL A 87 -6.92 13.60 -6.27
C VAL A 87 -8.15 13.70 -7.16
N LEU A 88 -7.97 14.17 -8.39
CA LEU A 88 -9.00 14.21 -9.43
C LEU A 88 -8.90 12.95 -10.31
N THR A 89 -9.94 12.12 -10.29
CA THR A 89 -9.94 10.76 -10.86
C THR A 89 -11.27 10.45 -11.56
N LYS A 90 -11.29 9.41 -12.40
CA LYS A 90 -12.54 8.81 -12.91
C LYS A 90 -13.02 7.63 -12.06
N GLN A 91 -12.16 7.11 -11.17
CA GLN A 91 -12.54 6.11 -10.18
C GLN A 91 -13.66 6.67 -9.30
N ASN A 92 -14.69 5.86 -9.10
CA ASN A 92 -15.87 6.21 -8.32
C ASN A 92 -16.00 5.25 -7.14
N ASN A 93 -16.96 5.52 -6.25
CA ASN A 93 -17.34 4.63 -5.15
C ASN A 93 -16.25 4.33 -4.12
N LEU A 94 -15.17 5.13 -4.05
CA LEU A 94 -14.19 5.02 -2.97
C LEU A 94 -14.79 5.59 -1.69
N LYS A 95 -14.75 4.83 -0.60
CA LYS A 95 -15.41 5.20 0.65
C LYS A 95 -14.42 5.89 1.61
N PRO A 96 -14.88 6.82 2.46
CA PRO A 96 -14.05 7.32 3.55
C PRO A 96 -13.47 6.18 4.41
N GLY A 97 -12.19 6.28 4.75
CA GLY A 97 -11.41 5.25 5.45
C GLY A 97 -10.79 4.17 4.55
N GLU A 98 -11.16 4.12 3.26
CA GLU A 98 -10.58 3.16 2.32
C GLU A 98 -9.12 3.52 1.99
N SER A 99 -8.23 2.51 2.04
CA SER A 99 -6.82 2.66 1.67
C SER A 99 -6.64 2.49 0.17
N VAL A 100 -6.05 3.49 -0.47
CA VAL A 100 -5.93 3.58 -1.93
C VAL A 100 -4.53 3.99 -2.36
N VAL A 101 -4.16 3.60 -3.58
CA VAL A 101 -2.90 4.00 -4.22
C VAL A 101 -3.24 4.68 -5.53
N PHE A 102 -2.80 5.93 -5.69
CA PHE A 102 -2.96 6.68 -6.94
C PHE A 102 -1.63 6.89 -7.64
N LYS A 103 -1.68 6.84 -8.97
CA LYS A 103 -0.63 7.34 -9.84
C LYS A 103 -1.18 8.53 -10.61
N GLY A 104 -0.47 9.64 -10.60
CA GLY A 104 -0.94 10.79 -11.38
C GLY A 104 0.07 11.90 -11.48
N LYS A 105 -0.29 12.88 -12.31
CA LYS A 105 0.51 14.08 -12.52
C LYS A 105 0.21 15.09 -11.41
N VAL A 106 1.27 15.63 -10.84
CA VAL A 106 1.18 16.76 -9.90
C VAL A 106 0.80 18.02 -10.67
N GLN A 107 -0.15 18.77 -10.14
CA GLN A 107 -0.62 20.03 -10.68
C GLN A 107 -0.64 21.08 -9.57
N TYR A 108 -0.43 22.34 -9.93
CA TYR A 108 -0.53 23.47 -9.02
C TYR A 108 -1.56 24.46 -9.57
N LYS A 109 -2.51 24.87 -8.73
CA LYS A 109 -3.47 25.91 -9.07
C LYS A 109 -3.19 27.15 -8.24
N SER A 110 -2.61 28.18 -8.88
CA SER A 110 -2.43 29.50 -8.28
C SER A 110 -3.78 30.19 -8.04
N ILE A 111 -3.93 30.79 -6.86
CA ILE A 111 -5.09 31.56 -6.40
C ILE A 111 -4.57 32.83 -5.70
N PRO A 112 -4.18 33.87 -6.45
CA PRO A 112 -3.69 35.11 -5.87
C PRO A 112 -4.87 35.97 -5.36
N ILE A 113 -4.86 36.34 -4.08
CA ILE A 113 -5.86 37.22 -3.45
C ILE A 113 -5.11 38.33 -2.71
N ALA A 114 -5.38 39.59 -3.07
CA ALA A 114 -4.72 40.76 -2.47
C ALA A 114 -3.18 40.73 -2.47
N GLY A 115 -2.57 40.04 -3.45
CA GLY A 115 -1.12 39.88 -3.56
C GLY A 115 -0.54 38.70 -2.78
N GLU A 116 -1.36 37.93 -2.06
CA GLU A 116 -0.98 36.70 -1.38
C GLU A 116 -1.42 35.47 -2.20
N GLU A 117 -0.59 34.42 -2.21
CA GLU A 117 -0.81 33.20 -2.99
C GLU A 117 -1.44 32.11 -2.11
N PHE A 118 -2.68 31.71 -2.43
CA PHE A 118 -3.47 30.69 -1.73
C PHE A 118 -3.60 29.37 -2.50
N GLY A 119 -2.79 29.19 -3.54
CA GLY A 119 -2.83 28.01 -4.39
C GLY A 119 -2.41 26.73 -3.70
N GLU A 120 -2.90 25.60 -4.21
CA GLU A 120 -2.66 24.26 -3.66
C GLU A 120 -2.15 23.29 -4.74
N LEU A 121 -1.37 22.30 -4.30
CA LEU A 121 -0.99 21.15 -5.11
C LEU A 121 -2.10 20.10 -5.12
N TYR A 122 -2.38 19.53 -6.28
CA TYR A 122 -3.32 18.43 -6.46
C TYR A 122 -2.81 17.43 -7.48
N LEU A 123 -3.40 16.23 -7.49
CA LEU A 123 -3.00 15.14 -8.37
C LEU A 123 -4.13 14.84 -9.37
N VAL A 124 -3.78 14.73 -10.65
CA VAL A 124 -4.71 14.26 -11.68
C VAL A 124 -4.32 12.84 -12.04
N GLU A 125 -5.21 11.90 -11.79
CA GLU A 125 -5.02 10.50 -12.17
C GLU A 125 -5.01 10.36 -13.70
N GLU A 126 -4.10 9.50 -14.19
CA GLU A 126 -4.00 9.07 -15.59
C GLU A 126 -4.15 7.56 -15.73
#